data_AF-A0A2M9A8Q0-F1
#
_entry.id   AF-A0A2M9A8Q0-F1
#
_cell.length_a   1.000
_cell.length_b   1.000
_cell.length_c   1.000
_cell.angle_alpha   90.00
_cell.angle_beta   90.00
_cell.angle_gamma   90.00
#
_symmetry.space_group_name_H-M   'P 1'
#
loop_
_entity.id
_entity.type
_entity.pdbx_description
1 polymer ?
#
loop_
_entity_poly.entity_id
_entity_poly.type
_entity_poly.pdbx_seq_one_letter_code
_entity_poly.pdbx_strand_id
1 'polypeptide(L)'
;MKKIFLMSVLFMASFAMAAAPKISKACSKAKGEQACSESLIALAEQGKAGDTTAIELYGKTLEVIRKNKKFMKPVMVQVDTLIWEKCKKKEKQACLDACIARTDSSFTREDAPDSATCAATPQKLVAKKVSVPTPSPMALLIDSLSIDAFWEAPFYVANNWLAAVGDSVIPSIDSAVTFLTGNDPADFIYARRKFHLCDAYGDSLNVRLDSLEAPVRCPVIGSVVDPRDNKMYRVERFGEKIWMIDNISFEIPDSSACYDGDSLNCEKYGRLYTFGSAQLACPEGFHVATDEEFDALSAVDVADFSVTVQFGGYFNQNGICTLADEGTYFWTSTEEDASRGFVRNLFSDAINLDKASVDKRFGLSVRCVQE
;
A
#
# COMPACT_ATOMS: atom_id res chain seq x y z
N MET A 1 4.67 31.04 10.05
CA MET A 1 4.47 29.58 9.81
C MET A 1 4.37 29.21 8.33
N LYS A 2 3.95 30.11 7.42
CA LYS A 2 3.92 29.90 5.95
C LYS A 2 5.27 29.68 5.23
N LYS A 3 6.42 29.99 5.85
CA LYS A 3 7.76 29.60 5.33
C LYS A 3 8.15 28.18 5.70
N ILE A 4 7.47 27.53 6.64
CA ILE A 4 7.92 26.29 7.25
C ILE A 4 7.55 25.06 6.41
N PHE A 5 6.51 25.12 5.57
CA PHE A 5 6.00 23.92 4.86
C PHE A 5 6.41 23.81 3.37
N LEU A 6 6.50 24.93 2.63
CA LEU A 6 7.23 24.97 1.35
C LEU A 6 8.76 24.90 1.58
N MET A 7 9.22 25.28 2.79
CA MET A 7 10.41 24.64 3.33
C MET A 7 10.08 23.14 3.48
N SER A 8 9.30 22.61 4.40
CA SER A 8 9.16 21.14 4.60
C SER A 8 9.21 20.21 3.37
N VAL A 9 8.58 20.43 2.21
CA VAL A 9 8.75 19.48 1.07
C VAL A 9 10.05 19.72 0.27
N LEU A 10 10.34 20.96 -0.14
CA LEU A 10 11.61 21.31 -0.82
C LEU A 10 12.82 21.21 0.13
N PHE A 11 12.58 21.44 1.41
CA PHE A 11 13.48 21.31 2.55
C PHE A 11 13.59 19.85 2.92
N MET A 12 12.57 18.96 2.86
CA MET A 12 12.75 17.51 3.07
C MET A 12 13.55 16.89 1.93
N ALA A 13 13.25 17.19 0.67
CA ALA A 13 14.09 16.76 -0.46
C ALA A 13 15.52 17.33 -0.35
N SER A 14 15.68 18.60 0.04
CA SER A 14 16.98 19.23 0.32
C SER A 14 17.66 18.67 1.58
N PHE A 15 16.91 18.19 2.58
CA PHE A 15 17.43 17.61 3.83
C PHE A 15 17.90 16.19 3.58
N ALA A 16 17.16 15.39 2.82
CA ALA A 16 17.53 14.03 2.41
C ALA A 16 18.87 14.05 1.66
N MET A 17 19.02 14.92 0.66
CA MET A 17 20.29 15.06 -0.06
C MET A 17 21.45 15.57 0.82
N ALA A 18 21.21 16.55 1.69
CA ALA A 18 22.24 17.07 2.60
C ALA A 18 22.60 16.10 3.74
N ALA A 19 21.68 15.22 4.13
CA ALA A 19 21.86 14.22 5.19
C ALA A 19 22.46 12.91 4.67
N ALA A 20 22.36 12.60 3.37
CA ALA A 20 22.84 11.34 2.78
C ALA A 20 24.28 10.96 3.18
N PRO A 21 25.29 11.87 3.17
CA PRO A 21 26.65 11.52 3.61
C PRO A 21 26.73 11.19 5.10
N LYS A 22 25.91 11.85 5.94
CA LYS A 22 25.87 11.61 7.39
C LYS A 22 25.22 10.26 7.70
N ILE A 23 24.12 9.94 7.02
CA ILE A 23 23.39 8.67 7.15
C ILE A 23 24.31 7.51 6.76
N SER A 24 24.91 7.55 5.56
CA SER A 24 25.85 6.53 5.09
C SER A 24 27.03 6.31 6.06
N LYS A 25 27.58 7.39 6.62
CA LYS A 25 28.65 7.31 7.62
C LYS A 25 28.20 6.71 8.95
N ALA A 26 26.96 6.92 9.38
CA ALA A 26 26.41 6.27 10.58
C ALA A 26 26.22 4.77 10.34
N CYS A 27 25.59 4.41 9.22
CA CYS A 27 25.25 3.03 8.87
C CYS A 27 26.46 2.12 8.57
N SER A 28 27.59 2.70 8.16
CA SER A 28 28.84 1.95 7.95
C SER A 28 29.63 1.68 9.23
N LYS A 29 29.32 2.36 10.34
CA LYS A 29 30.07 2.23 11.60
C LYS A 29 29.48 1.14 12.49
N ALA A 30 30.34 0.32 13.07
CA ALA A 30 29.98 -0.71 14.04
C ALA A 30 29.23 -0.21 15.30
N LYS A 31 29.31 1.09 15.65
CA LYS A 31 28.60 1.70 16.78
C LYS A 31 27.47 2.65 16.34
N GLY A 32 27.15 2.69 15.05
CA GLY A 32 26.16 3.61 14.49
C GLY A 32 24.77 3.02 14.32
N GLU A 33 24.49 1.86 14.92
CA GLU A 33 23.25 1.08 14.68
C GLU A 33 21.99 1.90 14.97
N GLN A 34 21.92 2.53 16.15
CA GLN A 34 20.78 3.35 16.56
C GLN A 34 20.53 4.54 15.62
N ALA A 35 21.57 5.33 15.34
CA ALA A 35 21.44 6.48 14.44
C ALA A 35 21.07 6.05 13.01
N CYS A 36 21.53 4.86 12.59
CA CYS A 36 21.18 4.28 11.30
C CYS A 36 19.71 3.84 11.26
N SER A 37 19.22 3.15 12.30
CA SER A 37 17.81 2.74 12.38
C SER A 37 16.86 3.95 12.42
N GLU A 38 17.20 4.98 13.19
CA GLU A 38 16.41 6.24 13.24
C GLU A 38 16.34 6.91 11.86
N SER A 39 17.45 6.91 11.12
CA SER A 39 17.50 7.46 9.77
C SER A 39 16.67 6.64 8.77
N LEU A 40 16.71 5.29 8.86
CA LEU A 40 15.88 4.43 8.01
C LEU A 40 14.39 4.66 8.25
N ILE A 41 13.97 4.72 9.53
CA ILE A 41 12.57 4.98 9.89
C ILE A 41 12.12 6.32 9.31
N ALA A 42 12.91 7.38 9.48
CA ALA A 42 12.57 8.70 8.94
C ALA A 42 12.47 8.74 7.41
N LEU A 43 13.35 8.00 6.71
CA LEU A 43 13.29 7.88 5.25
C LEU A 43 12.07 7.06 4.81
N ALA A 44 11.73 6.00 5.53
CA ALA A 44 10.57 5.20 5.23
C ALA A 44 9.26 5.98 5.39
N GLU A 45 9.13 6.76 6.46
CA GLU A 45 7.96 7.64 6.67
C GLU A 45 7.82 8.71 5.57
N GLN A 46 8.94 9.29 5.10
CA GLN A 46 8.92 10.20 3.95
C GLN A 46 8.52 9.48 2.66
N GLY A 47 9.04 8.28 2.43
CA GLY A 47 8.68 7.47 1.26
C GLY A 47 7.23 7.00 1.29
N LYS A 48 6.67 6.70 2.46
CA LYS A 48 5.23 6.44 2.66
C LYS A 48 4.37 7.66 2.31
N ALA A 49 4.91 8.87 2.45
CA ALA A 49 4.26 10.09 1.98
C ALA A 49 4.44 10.35 0.47
N GLY A 50 5.13 9.47 -0.26
CA GLY A 50 5.36 9.58 -1.72
C GLY A 50 6.67 10.29 -2.12
N ASP A 51 7.57 10.59 -1.17
CA ASP A 51 8.87 11.21 -1.51
C ASP A 51 9.82 10.20 -2.17
N THR A 52 9.90 10.25 -3.50
CA THR A 52 10.77 9.37 -4.29
C THR A 52 12.26 9.56 -4.00
N THR A 53 12.68 10.74 -3.55
CA THR A 53 14.08 11.01 -3.17
C THR A 53 14.42 10.31 -1.87
N ALA A 54 13.49 10.30 -0.91
CA ALA A 54 13.64 9.55 0.32
C ALA A 54 13.70 8.03 0.07
N ILE A 55 12.88 7.51 -0.85
CA ILE A 55 12.89 6.09 -1.25
C ILE A 55 14.24 5.70 -1.88
N GLU A 56 14.76 6.53 -2.79
CA GLU A 56 16.07 6.28 -3.41
C GLU A 56 17.19 6.26 -2.35
N LEU A 57 17.17 7.21 -1.42
CA LEU A 57 18.15 7.28 -0.33
C LEU A 57 18.00 6.12 0.66
N TYR A 58 16.77 5.65 0.91
CA TYR A 58 16.49 4.46 1.70
C TYR A 58 17.20 3.24 1.08
N GLY A 59 17.01 2.99 -0.23
CA GLY A 59 17.68 1.89 -0.94
C GLY A 59 19.21 1.97 -0.88
N LYS A 60 19.79 3.14 -1.14
CA LYS A 60 21.25 3.37 -0.98
C LYS A 60 21.74 3.09 0.44
N THR A 61 20.91 3.41 1.44
CA THR A 61 21.24 3.15 2.85
C THR A 61 21.21 1.65 3.15
N LEU A 62 20.23 0.91 2.61
CA LEU A 62 20.17 -0.55 2.73
C LEU A 62 21.42 -1.22 2.16
N GLU A 63 21.96 -0.76 1.03
CA GLU A 63 23.21 -1.31 0.47
C GLU A 63 24.40 -1.17 1.43
N VAL A 64 24.49 -0.05 2.14
CA VAL A 64 25.55 0.19 3.14
C VAL A 64 25.36 -0.73 4.34
N ILE A 65 24.13 -0.88 4.83
CA ILE A 65 23.81 -1.73 5.98
C ILE A 65 24.06 -3.21 5.67
N ARG A 66 23.64 -3.69 4.51
CA ARG A 66 23.84 -5.09 4.07
C ARG A 66 25.32 -5.47 4.02
N LYS A 67 26.22 -4.50 3.77
CA LYS A 67 27.68 -4.68 3.81
C LYS A 67 28.26 -4.65 5.24
N ASN A 68 27.52 -4.14 6.22
CA ASN A 68 27.94 -4.06 7.62
C ASN A 68 27.69 -5.39 8.35
N LYS A 69 28.72 -6.24 8.38
CA LYS A 69 28.69 -7.56 9.03
C LYS A 69 28.26 -7.53 10.50
N LYS A 70 28.47 -6.43 11.22
CA LYS A 70 28.05 -6.35 12.63
C LYS A 70 26.54 -6.20 12.74
N PHE A 71 25.95 -5.36 11.90
CA PHE A 71 24.50 -5.14 11.87
C PHE A 71 23.77 -6.38 11.37
N MET A 72 24.33 -7.06 10.37
CA MET A 72 23.72 -8.25 9.78
C MET A 72 24.07 -9.56 10.49
N LYS A 73 24.83 -9.52 11.60
CA LYS A 73 25.28 -10.73 12.28
C LYS A 73 24.08 -11.46 12.93
N PRO A 74 23.80 -12.72 12.59
CA PRO A 74 22.76 -13.49 13.25
C PRO A 74 22.97 -13.59 14.76
N VAL A 75 21.87 -13.58 15.51
CA VAL A 75 21.86 -13.79 16.96
C VAL A 75 21.57 -15.26 17.22
N MET A 76 22.38 -15.91 18.06
CA MET A 76 22.17 -17.30 18.44
C MET A 76 21.19 -17.37 19.61
N VAL A 77 20.04 -17.99 19.42
CA VAL A 77 19.01 -18.17 20.45
C VAL A 77 18.92 -19.63 20.83
N GLN A 78 18.73 -19.92 22.12
CA GLN A 78 18.49 -21.27 22.62
C GLN A 78 16.98 -21.54 22.56
N VAL A 79 16.57 -22.56 21.80
CA VAL A 79 15.18 -22.99 21.72
C VAL A 79 15.02 -24.38 22.31
N ASP A 80 13.99 -24.56 23.11
CA ASP A 80 13.55 -25.88 23.56
C ASP A 80 12.87 -26.59 22.39
N THR A 81 13.38 -27.75 22.02
CA THR A 81 12.85 -28.57 20.93
C THR A 81 12.86 -30.06 21.31
N LEU A 82 12.19 -30.88 20.51
CA LEU A 82 12.16 -32.33 20.66
C LEU A 82 13.00 -32.95 19.53
N ILE A 83 13.99 -33.75 19.86
CA ILE A 83 14.86 -34.43 18.88
C ILE A 83 14.77 -35.93 19.08
N TRP A 84 14.80 -36.67 17.98
CA TRP A 84 14.89 -38.13 18.00
C TRP A 84 16.27 -38.60 18.43
N GLU A 85 16.30 -39.40 19.49
CA GLU A 85 17.53 -40.04 19.97
C GLU A 85 17.38 -41.55 20.04
N LYS A 86 18.47 -42.26 19.71
CA LYS A 86 18.54 -43.72 19.85
C LYS A 86 18.35 -44.12 21.30
N CYS A 87 17.47 -45.09 21.50
CA CYS A 87 17.16 -45.60 22.82
C CYS A 87 18.30 -46.45 23.39
N LYS A 88 18.52 -46.29 24.70
CA LYS A 88 19.49 -47.10 25.44
C LYS A 88 18.98 -48.55 25.48
N LYS A 89 19.90 -49.52 25.47
CA LYS A 89 19.58 -50.96 25.47
C LYS A 89 18.58 -51.37 26.57
N LYS A 90 18.66 -50.73 27.74
CA LYS A 90 17.79 -50.98 28.90
C LYS A 90 16.34 -50.51 28.77
N GLU A 91 16.02 -49.66 27.80
CA GLU A 91 14.69 -49.07 27.56
C GLU A 91 14.13 -49.46 26.18
N LYS A 92 14.74 -50.45 25.52
CA LYS A 92 14.53 -50.75 24.10
C LYS A 92 13.07 -51.07 23.76
N GLN A 93 12.39 -51.89 24.57
CA GLN A 93 11.02 -52.34 24.28
C GLN A 93 10.01 -51.20 24.45
N ALA A 94 10.01 -50.53 25.60
CA ALA A 94 9.12 -49.39 25.84
C ALA A 94 9.31 -48.26 24.82
N CYS A 95 10.54 -48.07 24.35
CA CYS A 95 10.86 -47.11 23.30
C CYS A 95 10.37 -47.55 21.90
N LEU A 96 10.49 -48.84 21.58
CA LEU A 96 9.95 -49.39 20.34
C LEU A 96 8.43 -49.21 20.29
N ASP A 97 7.74 -49.53 21.38
CA ASP A 97 6.28 -49.41 21.48
C ASP A 97 5.83 -47.95 21.32
N ALA A 98 6.56 -47.00 21.93
CA ALA A 98 6.29 -45.57 21.77
C ALA A 98 6.62 -45.02 20.37
N CYS A 99 7.64 -45.59 19.70
CA CYS A 99 8.03 -45.22 18.34
C CYS A 99 6.95 -45.67 17.34
N ILE A 100 6.48 -46.92 17.44
CA ILE A 100 5.44 -47.48 16.58
C ILE A 100 4.09 -46.80 16.80
N ALA A 101 3.68 -46.57 18.06
CA ALA A 101 2.43 -45.88 18.36
C ALA A 101 2.35 -44.46 17.76
N ARG A 102 3.51 -43.85 17.47
CA ARG A 102 3.59 -42.52 16.86
C ARG A 102 3.60 -42.56 15.33
N THR A 103 4.18 -43.59 14.71
CA THR A 103 4.08 -43.79 13.25
C THR A 103 2.66 -44.10 12.81
N ASP A 104 1.88 -44.72 13.70
CA ASP A 104 0.48 -45.08 13.44
C ASP A 104 -0.48 -43.90 13.73
N SER A 105 0.04 -42.76 14.20
CA SER A 105 -0.75 -41.55 14.41
C SER A 105 -1.00 -40.79 13.10
N SER A 106 -2.16 -40.15 12.97
CA SER A 106 -2.55 -39.38 11.77
C SER A 106 -1.71 -38.12 11.51
N PHE A 107 -0.77 -37.80 12.41
CA PHE A 107 0.11 -36.64 12.34
C PHE A 107 1.55 -37.10 12.04
N THR A 108 1.77 -37.61 10.83
CA THR A 108 3.11 -37.98 10.36
C THR A 108 3.90 -36.71 10.06
N ARG A 109 4.99 -36.48 10.79
CA ARG A 109 6.00 -35.48 10.40
C ARG A 109 6.99 -36.15 9.44
N GLU A 110 7.43 -35.45 8.40
CA GLU A 110 8.44 -35.98 7.46
C GLU A 110 9.77 -36.32 8.13
N ASP A 111 10.10 -35.67 9.24
CA ASP A 111 11.31 -35.91 10.03
C ASP A 111 11.15 -37.00 11.11
N ALA A 112 9.98 -37.62 11.21
CA ALA A 112 9.75 -38.74 12.12
C ALA A 112 10.34 -40.05 11.55
N PRO A 113 10.97 -40.90 12.39
CA PRO A 113 11.38 -42.23 11.97
C PRO A 113 10.15 -43.04 11.54
N ASP A 114 10.24 -43.71 10.40
CA ASP A 114 9.20 -44.62 9.93
C ASP A 114 9.15 -45.91 10.76
N SER A 115 8.12 -46.72 10.54
CA SER A 115 7.89 -47.97 11.29
C SER A 115 9.05 -48.97 11.11
N ALA A 116 9.66 -49.01 9.93
CA ALA A 116 10.83 -49.85 9.65
C ALA A 116 12.08 -49.39 10.43
N THR A 117 12.29 -48.08 10.51
CA THR A 117 13.39 -47.43 11.25
C THR A 117 13.22 -47.63 12.75
N CYS A 118 11.99 -47.54 13.26
CA CYS A 118 11.65 -47.85 14.65
C CYS A 118 12.03 -49.30 15.01
N ALA A 119 11.69 -50.26 14.16
CA ALA A 119 11.99 -51.69 14.38
C ALA A 119 13.49 -51.99 14.37
N ALA A 120 14.25 -51.38 13.44
CA ALA A 120 15.69 -51.57 13.33
C ALA A 120 16.48 -50.83 14.42
N THR A 121 16.09 -49.60 14.74
CA THR A 121 16.75 -48.72 15.72
C THR A 121 15.70 -47.90 16.48
N PRO A 122 15.23 -48.38 17.64
CA PRO A 122 14.22 -47.67 18.42
C PRO A 122 14.73 -46.29 18.85
N GLN A 123 13.92 -45.27 18.61
CA GLN A 123 14.21 -43.88 18.95
C GLN A 123 13.08 -43.27 19.76
N LYS A 124 13.41 -42.31 20.62
CA LYS A 124 12.44 -41.53 21.38
C LYS A 124 12.68 -40.04 21.20
N LEU A 125 11.62 -39.25 21.32
CA LEU A 125 11.74 -37.80 21.41
C LEU A 125 12.31 -37.42 22.78
N VAL A 126 13.37 -36.62 22.75
CA VAL A 126 14.01 -36.08 23.95
C VAL A 126 13.98 -34.57 23.86
N ALA A 127 13.51 -33.91 24.93
CA ALA A 127 13.58 -32.47 25.06
C ALA A 127 15.04 -32.02 25.14
N LYS A 128 15.42 -31.13 24.23
CA LYS A 128 16.76 -30.58 24.13
C LYS A 128 16.72 -29.10 23.83
N LYS A 129 17.73 -28.41 24.36
CA LYS A 129 18.05 -27.03 23.97
C LYS A 129 18.98 -27.07 22.79
N VAL A 130 18.56 -26.47 21.68
CA VAL A 130 19.39 -26.31 20.48
C VAL A 130 19.62 -24.83 20.24
N SER A 131 20.84 -24.49 19.84
CA SER A 131 21.18 -23.15 19.42
C SER A 131 20.83 -22.99 17.94
N VAL A 132 19.90 -22.09 17.64
CA VAL A 132 19.50 -21.76 16.26
C VAL A 132 19.89 -20.31 15.94
N PRO A 133 20.41 -20.05 14.72
CA PRO A 133 20.66 -18.69 14.28
C PRO A 133 19.32 -18.01 13.94
N THR A 134 19.10 -16.82 14.47
CA THR A 134 17.99 -15.95 14.07
C THR A 134 18.54 -14.71 13.34
N PRO A 135 17.76 -14.08 12.45
CA PRO A 135 18.14 -12.80 11.86
C PRO A 135 18.52 -11.78 12.94
N SER A 136 19.37 -10.82 12.57
CA SER A 136 19.78 -9.75 13.47
C SER A 136 18.63 -8.76 13.73
N PRO A 137 18.67 -7.97 14.81
CA PRO A 137 17.68 -6.91 15.03
C PRO A 137 17.56 -5.94 13.86
N MET A 138 18.70 -5.56 13.24
CA MET A 138 18.69 -4.70 12.06
C MET A 138 18.06 -5.38 10.83
N ALA A 139 18.28 -6.69 10.63
CA ALA A 139 17.64 -7.40 9.52
C ALA A 139 16.12 -7.45 9.69
N LEU A 140 15.64 -7.78 10.89
CA LEU A 140 14.20 -7.78 11.20
C LEU A 140 13.57 -6.39 11.05
N LEU A 141 14.28 -5.34 11.46
CA LEU A 141 13.84 -3.96 11.27
C LEU A 141 13.70 -3.62 9.78
N ILE A 142 14.71 -3.93 8.97
CA ILE A 142 14.68 -3.67 7.52
C ILE A 142 13.51 -4.39 6.87
N ASP A 143 13.30 -5.67 7.20
CA ASP A 143 12.21 -6.46 6.63
C ASP A 143 10.87 -5.84 7.01
N SER A 144 10.59 -5.64 8.30
CA SER A 144 9.34 -5.04 8.76
C SER A 144 9.10 -3.67 8.13
N LEU A 145 10.08 -2.77 8.20
CA LEU A 145 9.94 -1.41 7.73
C LEU A 145 9.72 -1.34 6.21
N SER A 146 10.36 -2.23 5.46
CA SER A 146 10.22 -2.26 4.00
C SER A 146 8.88 -2.87 3.57
N ILE A 147 8.33 -3.85 4.31
CA ILE A 147 6.95 -4.34 4.09
C ILE A 147 5.97 -3.19 4.31
N ASP A 148 6.04 -2.56 5.49
CA ASP A 148 5.09 -1.54 5.90
C ASP A 148 5.15 -0.36 4.94
N ALA A 149 6.36 0.08 4.57
CA ALA A 149 6.52 1.20 3.67
C ALA A 149 6.02 0.92 2.24
N PHE A 150 6.21 -0.29 1.71
CA PHE A 150 5.69 -0.66 0.39
C PHE A 150 4.16 -0.66 0.35
N TRP A 151 3.49 -1.21 1.37
CA TRP A 151 2.02 -1.34 1.36
C TRP A 151 1.27 -0.09 1.83
N GLU A 152 1.90 0.74 2.66
CA GLU A 152 1.29 1.98 3.17
C GLU A 152 1.55 3.19 2.26
N ALA A 153 2.55 3.13 1.38
CA ALA A 153 2.79 4.19 0.41
C ALA A 153 1.65 4.29 -0.63
N PRO A 154 1.53 5.44 -1.31
CA PRO A 154 0.72 5.51 -2.52
C PRO A 154 1.19 4.50 -3.57
N PHE A 155 0.23 3.85 -4.26
CA PHE A 155 0.57 2.80 -5.22
C PHE A 155 1.52 3.27 -6.33
N TYR A 156 1.48 4.55 -6.73
CA TYR A 156 2.28 5.09 -7.84
C TYR A 156 3.80 5.19 -7.55
N VAL A 157 4.23 4.94 -6.31
CA VAL A 157 5.66 4.82 -5.95
C VAL A 157 6.08 3.38 -5.68
N ALA A 158 5.23 2.39 -5.98
CA ALA A 158 5.52 0.99 -5.70
C ALA A 158 6.72 0.49 -6.51
N ASN A 159 6.92 0.97 -7.74
CA ASN A 159 8.12 0.67 -8.53
C ASN A 159 9.40 1.21 -7.88
N ASN A 160 9.36 2.45 -7.35
CA ASN A 160 10.49 3.04 -6.63
C ASN A 160 10.86 2.20 -5.41
N TRP A 161 9.86 1.73 -4.65
CA TRP A 161 10.05 0.85 -3.51
C TRP A 161 10.62 -0.52 -3.90
N LEU A 162 10.12 -1.12 -4.98
CA LEU A 162 10.67 -2.37 -5.53
C LEU A 162 12.16 -2.19 -5.88
N ALA A 163 12.53 -1.10 -6.54
CA ALA A 163 13.91 -0.81 -6.88
C ALA A 163 14.80 -0.56 -5.63
N ALA A 164 14.27 0.11 -4.60
CA ALA A 164 15.02 0.44 -3.39
C ALA A 164 15.26 -0.78 -2.48
N VAL A 165 14.27 -1.66 -2.34
CA VAL A 165 14.28 -2.78 -1.39
C VAL A 165 14.76 -4.08 -2.04
N GLY A 166 14.30 -4.36 -3.25
CA GLY A 166 14.49 -5.61 -3.99
C GLY A 166 13.59 -6.76 -3.49
N ASP A 167 13.88 -7.97 -3.99
CA ASP A 167 13.02 -9.18 -3.90
C ASP A 167 12.89 -9.81 -2.50
N SER A 168 13.56 -9.29 -1.47
CA SER A 168 13.63 -9.99 -0.18
C SER A 168 12.36 -9.85 0.66
N VAL A 169 11.47 -8.92 0.30
CA VAL A 169 10.38 -8.45 1.17
C VAL A 169 9.10 -8.10 0.41
N ILE A 170 9.22 -7.50 -0.77
CA ILE A 170 8.09 -7.22 -1.66
C ILE A 170 7.70 -8.52 -2.38
N PRO A 171 6.41 -8.88 -2.51
CA PRO A 171 6.01 -10.13 -3.14
C PRO A 171 6.58 -10.24 -4.55
N SER A 172 7.27 -11.33 -4.86
CA SER A 172 7.79 -11.61 -6.20
C SER A 172 6.68 -11.56 -7.26
N ILE A 173 7.06 -11.45 -8.54
CA ILE A 173 6.08 -11.48 -9.63
C ILE A 173 5.23 -12.77 -9.64
N ASP A 174 5.79 -13.92 -9.26
CA ASP A 174 5.04 -15.18 -9.16
C ASP A 174 4.05 -15.18 -7.99
N SER A 175 4.44 -14.59 -6.87
CA SER A 175 3.55 -14.37 -5.73
C SER A 175 2.43 -13.37 -6.07
N ALA A 176 2.75 -12.34 -6.85
CA ALA A 176 1.79 -11.35 -7.35
C ALA A 176 0.75 -12.02 -8.26
N VAL A 177 1.19 -12.81 -9.23
CA VAL A 177 0.30 -13.59 -10.11
C VAL A 177 -0.61 -14.51 -9.30
N THR A 178 -0.03 -15.29 -8.38
CA THR A 178 -0.81 -16.22 -7.52
C THR A 178 -1.88 -15.48 -6.72
N PHE A 179 -1.54 -14.31 -6.17
CA PHE A 179 -2.49 -13.48 -5.44
C PHE A 179 -3.62 -12.98 -6.37
N LEU A 180 -3.27 -12.46 -7.55
CA LEU A 180 -4.24 -11.87 -8.47
C LEU A 180 -5.20 -12.88 -9.08
N THR A 181 -4.80 -14.14 -9.23
CA THR A 181 -5.65 -15.20 -9.80
C THR A 181 -6.45 -15.97 -8.75
N GLY A 182 -6.11 -15.84 -7.46
CA GLY A 182 -6.65 -16.66 -6.39
C GLY A 182 -7.66 -16.00 -5.46
N ASN A 183 -7.97 -14.71 -5.66
CA ASN A 183 -8.78 -13.91 -4.75
C ASN A 183 -9.93 -13.20 -5.49
N ASP A 184 -10.92 -12.73 -4.72
CA ASP A 184 -12.09 -12.03 -5.26
C ASP A 184 -11.69 -10.64 -5.81
N PRO A 185 -11.92 -10.38 -7.11
CA PRO A 185 -11.58 -9.09 -7.71
C PRO A 185 -12.44 -7.91 -7.22
N ALA A 186 -13.57 -8.17 -6.57
CA ALA A 186 -14.42 -7.13 -5.99
C ALA A 186 -14.00 -6.74 -4.56
N ASP A 187 -13.02 -7.44 -3.95
CA ASP A 187 -12.53 -7.11 -2.61
C ASP A 187 -11.62 -5.86 -2.64
N PHE A 188 -11.81 -4.95 -1.68
CA PHE A 188 -11.02 -3.72 -1.61
C PHE A 188 -9.53 -3.97 -1.35
N ILE A 189 -9.18 -4.96 -0.52
CA ILE A 189 -7.78 -5.32 -0.26
C ILE A 189 -7.16 -5.90 -1.54
N TYR A 190 -7.92 -6.71 -2.28
CA TYR A 190 -7.52 -7.16 -3.61
C TYR A 190 -7.24 -5.99 -4.54
N ALA A 191 -8.19 -5.08 -4.72
CA ALA A 191 -8.03 -3.93 -5.61
C ALA A 191 -6.80 -3.09 -5.21
N ARG A 192 -6.65 -2.77 -3.91
CA ARG A 192 -5.50 -2.01 -3.41
C ARG A 192 -4.17 -2.69 -3.71
N ARG A 193 -4.09 -4.00 -3.49
CA ARG A 193 -2.87 -4.79 -3.77
C ARG A 193 -2.63 -4.93 -5.27
N LYS A 194 -3.68 -5.06 -6.08
CA LYS A 194 -3.58 -5.07 -7.54
C LYS A 194 -2.89 -3.82 -8.05
N PHE A 195 -3.34 -2.63 -7.64
CA PHE A 195 -2.71 -1.36 -8.04
C PHE A 195 -1.24 -1.30 -7.63
N HIS A 196 -0.89 -1.68 -6.40
CA HIS A 196 0.52 -1.71 -5.95
C HIS A 196 1.38 -2.66 -6.77
N LEU A 197 0.92 -3.89 -6.99
CA LEU A 197 1.67 -4.91 -7.74
C LEU A 197 1.80 -4.52 -9.21
N CYS A 198 0.76 -3.91 -9.77
CA CYS A 198 0.76 -3.41 -11.14
C CYS A 198 1.69 -2.23 -11.36
N ASP A 199 1.76 -1.27 -10.44
CA ASP A 199 2.76 -0.21 -10.51
C ASP A 199 4.17 -0.77 -10.30
N ALA A 200 4.35 -1.68 -9.36
CA ALA A 200 5.64 -2.30 -9.08
C ALA A 200 6.22 -3.05 -10.30
N TYR A 201 5.42 -3.87 -10.96
CA TYR A 201 5.89 -4.79 -12.01
C TYR A 201 5.52 -4.39 -13.45
N GLY A 202 4.51 -3.53 -13.62
CA GLY A 202 4.04 -3.03 -14.91
C GLY A 202 3.78 -4.14 -15.93
N ASP A 203 4.31 -3.94 -17.14
CA ASP A 203 4.13 -4.85 -18.28
C ASP A 203 4.61 -6.27 -18.01
N SER A 204 5.62 -6.45 -17.16
CA SER A 204 6.13 -7.79 -16.83
C SER A 204 5.06 -8.65 -16.17
N LEU A 205 4.19 -8.05 -15.35
CA LEU A 205 3.08 -8.74 -14.69
C LEU A 205 1.99 -9.09 -15.70
N ASN A 206 1.64 -8.17 -16.59
CA ASN A 206 0.67 -8.44 -17.66
C ASN A 206 1.13 -9.59 -18.56
N VAL A 207 2.42 -9.64 -18.95
CA VAL A 207 2.98 -10.75 -19.73
C VAL A 207 2.79 -12.09 -19.04
N ARG A 208 2.96 -12.15 -17.71
CA ARG A 208 2.73 -13.38 -16.94
C ARG A 208 1.25 -13.75 -16.87
N LEU A 209 0.37 -12.78 -16.65
CA LEU A 209 -1.07 -12.99 -16.63
C LEU A 209 -1.62 -13.43 -17.99
N ASP A 210 -1.10 -12.87 -19.09
CA ASP A 210 -1.42 -13.28 -20.47
C ASP A 210 -1.00 -14.73 -20.73
N SER A 211 0.19 -15.14 -20.28
CA SER A 211 0.66 -16.53 -20.45
C SER A 211 -0.20 -17.57 -19.73
N LEU A 212 -1.00 -17.14 -18.77
CA LEU A 212 -1.92 -17.97 -18.00
C LEU A 212 -3.38 -17.80 -18.44
N GLU A 213 -3.64 -16.98 -19.48
CA GLU A 213 -4.99 -16.61 -19.91
C GLU A 213 -5.87 -16.08 -18.75
N ALA A 214 -5.24 -15.44 -17.76
CA ALA A 214 -5.96 -14.89 -16.62
C ALA A 214 -6.88 -13.75 -17.09
N PRO A 215 -8.05 -13.51 -16.45
CA PRO A 215 -8.96 -12.43 -16.85
C PRO A 215 -8.57 -11.06 -16.26
N VAL A 216 -7.66 -11.01 -15.29
CA VAL A 216 -7.22 -9.79 -14.60
C VAL A 216 -6.12 -9.08 -15.38
N ARG A 217 -6.19 -7.75 -15.50
CA ARG A 217 -5.14 -6.91 -16.07
C ARG A 217 -4.80 -5.76 -15.14
N CYS A 218 -3.58 -5.26 -15.29
CA CYS A 218 -3.19 -4.04 -14.63
C CYS A 218 -3.95 -2.82 -15.15
N PRO A 219 -4.36 -1.91 -14.26
CA PRO A 219 -5.07 -0.71 -14.65
C PRO A 219 -4.18 0.15 -15.56
N VAL A 220 -4.77 0.69 -16.62
CA VAL A 220 -4.07 1.59 -17.55
C VAL A 220 -4.37 3.01 -17.12
N ILE A 221 -3.41 3.62 -16.43
CA ILE A 221 -3.52 5.01 -15.98
C ILE A 221 -3.03 5.94 -17.09
N GLY A 222 -3.96 6.69 -17.67
CA GLY A 222 -3.67 7.77 -18.62
C GLY A 222 -3.57 9.12 -17.93
N SER A 223 -3.38 10.17 -18.72
CA SER A 223 -3.51 11.55 -18.25
C SER A 223 -4.16 12.46 -19.29
N VAL A 224 -4.82 13.49 -18.78
CA VAL A 224 -5.44 14.57 -19.56
C VAL A 224 -4.95 15.89 -19.00
N VAL A 225 -4.65 16.85 -19.87
CA VAL A 225 -4.29 18.21 -19.48
C VAL A 225 -5.52 19.09 -19.66
N ASP A 226 -5.93 19.77 -18.58
CA ASP A 226 -6.96 20.80 -18.65
C ASP A 226 -6.36 22.06 -19.30
N PRO A 227 -6.83 22.47 -20.49
CA PRO A 227 -6.26 23.61 -21.20
C PRO A 227 -6.55 24.95 -20.51
N ARG A 228 -7.48 25.00 -19.56
CA ARG A 228 -7.87 26.24 -18.87
C ARG A 228 -6.83 26.69 -17.86
N ASP A 229 -6.13 25.75 -17.22
CA ASP A 229 -5.10 26.02 -16.21
C ASP A 229 -3.78 25.24 -16.41
N ASN A 230 -3.68 24.42 -17.47
CA ASN A 230 -2.58 23.51 -17.78
C ASN A 230 -2.33 22.44 -16.70
N LYS A 231 -3.31 22.15 -15.85
CA LYS A 231 -3.20 21.10 -14.84
C LYS A 231 -3.40 19.73 -15.48
N MET A 232 -2.51 18.80 -15.17
CA MET A 232 -2.61 17.42 -15.59
C MET A 232 -3.42 16.62 -14.56
N TYR A 233 -4.39 15.86 -15.04
CA TYR A 233 -5.21 14.94 -14.25
C TYR A 233 -5.02 13.52 -14.76
N ARG A 234 -4.84 12.57 -13.85
CA ARG A 234 -4.81 11.15 -14.20
C ARG A 234 -6.21 10.64 -14.50
N VAL A 235 -6.30 9.74 -15.46
CA VAL A 235 -7.55 9.12 -15.89
C VAL A 235 -7.43 7.61 -15.94
N GLU A 236 -8.54 6.93 -15.69
CA GLU A 236 -8.67 5.48 -15.79
C GLU A 236 -10.02 5.14 -16.41
N ARG A 237 -10.10 4.00 -17.09
CA ARG A 237 -11.35 3.50 -17.65
C ARG A 237 -12.03 2.58 -16.62
N PHE A 238 -13.25 2.91 -16.25
CA PHE A 238 -14.14 2.05 -15.46
C PHE A 238 -15.37 1.74 -16.31
N GLY A 239 -15.61 0.46 -16.56
CA GLY A 239 -16.56 0.01 -17.59
C GLY A 239 -16.30 0.64 -18.96
N GLU A 240 -17.32 1.30 -19.52
CA GLU A 240 -17.25 1.94 -20.84
C GLU A 240 -16.74 3.38 -20.80
N LYS A 241 -16.60 3.99 -19.61
CA LYS A 241 -16.32 5.42 -19.45
C LYS A 241 -14.91 5.69 -18.93
N ILE A 242 -14.37 6.85 -19.26
CA ILE A 242 -13.08 7.31 -18.73
C ILE A 242 -13.34 8.31 -17.61
N TRP A 243 -12.82 8.00 -16.43
CA TRP A 243 -12.97 8.79 -15.22
C TRP A 243 -11.66 9.48 -14.86
N MET A 244 -11.75 10.73 -14.41
CA MET A 244 -10.65 11.37 -13.72
C MET A 244 -10.50 10.77 -12.33
N ILE A 245 -9.32 10.21 -12.06
CA ILE A 245 -8.97 9.61 -10.76
C ILE A 245 -8.19 10.58 -9.86
N ASP A 246 -7.98 11.82 -10.34
CA ASP A 246 -7.63 12.99 -9.54
C ASP A 246 -8.85 13.90 -9.34
N ASN A 247 -9.00 14.47 -8.15
CA ASN A 247 -10.07 15.42 -7.87
C ASN A 247 -9.80 16.70 -8.67
N ILE A 248 -10.85 17.25 -9.29
CA ILE A 248 -10.69 18.50 -10.03
C ILE A 248 -10.21 19.62 -9.12
N SER A 249 -9.34 20.46 -9.66
CA SER A 249 -8.66 21.51 -8.93
C SER A 249 -8.65 22.83 -9.72
N PHE A 250 -9.55 22.95 -10.69
CA PHE A 250 -9.75 24.15 -11.48
C PHE A 250 -10.33 25.28 -10.62
N GLU A 251 -9.68 26.44 -10.59
CA GLU A 251 -10.12 27.55 -9.76
C GLU A 251 -11.33 28.26 -10.38
N ILE A 252 -12.46 28.18 -9.68
CA ILE A 252 -13.63 29.03 -9.94
C ILE A 252 -13.68 30.09 -8.84
N PRO A 253 -13.52 31.39 -9.19
CA PRO A 253 -13.56 32.48 -8.22
C PRO A 253 -14.81 32.44 -7.32
N ASP A 254 -14.62 32.76 -6.05
CA ASP A 254 -15.64 32.93 -5.01
C ASP A 254 -16.54 31.70 -4.70
N SER A 255 -16.37 30.58 -5.41
CA SER A 255 -17.25 29.40 -5.33
C SER A 255 -16.50 28.07 -5.36
N SER A 256 -15.17 28.10 -5.34
CA SER A 256 -14.31 26.95 -5.10
C SER A 256 -13.24 27.29 -4.06
N ALA A 257 -12.91 26.36 -3.18
CA ALA A 257 -11.94 26.59 -2.11
C ALA A 257 -11.03 25.37 -1.89
N CYS A 258 -9.83 25.63 -1.37
CA CYS A 258 -9.03 24.58 -0.76
C CYS A 258 -9.59 24.25 0.63
N TYR A 259 -9.42 23.00 1.07
CA TYR A 259 -9.70 22.65 2.46
C TYR A 259 -8.91 23.56 3.41
N ASP A 260 -9.57 24.13 4.42
CA ASP A 260 -9.06 25.16 5.35
C ASP A 260 -8.45 26.42 4.69
N GLY A 261 -8.71 26.64 3.39
CA GLY A 261 -8.10 27.74 2.64
C GLY A 261 -6.58 27.59 2.43
N ASP A 262 -6.02 26.40 2.66
CA ASP A 262 -4.59 26.12 2.43
C ASP A 262 -4.35 25.61 1.01
N SER A 263 -3.51 26.32 0.23
CA SER A 263 -3.17 25.92 -1.14
C SER A 263 -2.55 24.53 -1.23
N LEU A 264 -1.87 24.07 -0.18
CA LEU A 264 -1.29 22.71 -0.14
C LEU A 264 -2.37 21.62 -0.14
N ASN A 265 -3.53 21.91 0.44
CA ASN A 265 -4.65 20.98 0.41
C ASN A 265 -5.30 20.92 -0.99
N CYS A 266 -5.24 22.01 -1.77
CA CYS A 266 -5.63 21.97 -3.18
C CYS A 266 -4.71 21.09 -4.03
N GLU A 267 -3.42 21.06 -3.72
CA GLU A 267 -2.45 20.19 -4.39
C GLU A 267 -2.67 18.73 -4.00
N LYS A 268 -2.90 18.45 -2.71
CA LYS A 268 -3.10 17.09 -2.17
C LYS A 268 -4.45 16.48 -2.54
N TYR A 269 -5.53 17.23 -2.41
CA TYR A 269 -6.91 16.70 -2.49
C TYR A 269 -7.74 17.25 -3.64
N GLY A 270 -7.23 18.22 -4.41
CA GLY A 270 -8.07 19.01 -5.29
C GLY A 270 -8.87 20.08 -4.56
N ARG A 271 -9.78 20.74 -5.28
CA ARG A 271 -10.63 21.82 -4.73
C ARG A 271 -12.00 21.29 -4.34
N LEU A 272 -12.64 22.01 -3.43
CA LEU A 272 -14.01 21.81 -3.02
C LEU A 272 -14.91 22.85 -3.70
N TYR A 273 -16.02 22.40 -4.26
CA TYR A 273 -16.95 23.21 -5.07
C TYR A 273 -18.34 23.17 -4.46
N THR A 274 -19.03 24.31 -4.46
CA THR A 274 -20.49 24.32 -4.32
C THR A 274 -21.15 23.63 -5.50
N PHE A 275 -22.39 23.16 -5.37
CA PHE A 275 -23.06 22.43 -6.46
C PHE A 275 -23.06 23.20 -7.78
N GLY A 276 -23.34 24.51 -7.74
CA GLY A 276 -23.37 25.35 -8.95
C GLY A 276 -22.01 25.48 -9.64
N SER A 277 -20.94 25.63 -8.86
CA SER A 277 -19.57 25.69 -9.41
C SER A 277 -19.05 24.32 -9.83
N ALA A 278 -19.50 23.23 -9.17
CA ALA A 278 -19.19 21.87 -9.57
C ALA A 278 -19.61 21.60 -11.02
N GLN A 279 -20.79 22.06 -11.43
CA GLN A 279 -21.29 21.90 -12.81
C GLN A 279 -20.40 22.56 -13.88
N LEU A 280 -19.50 23.47 -13.49
CA LEU A 280 -18.58 24.18 -14.38
C LEU A 280 -17.12 23.71 -14.20
N ALA A 281 -16.86 22.81 -13.26
CA ALA A 281 -15.51 22.44 -12.85
C ALA A 281 -14.82 21.54 -13.89
N CYS A 282 -15.54 20.71 -14.63
CA CYS A 282 -14.95 19.79 -15.60
C CYS A 282 -14.46 20.50 -16.89
N PRO A 283 -13.33 20.06 -17.48
CA PRO A 283 -12.85 20.60 -18.74
C PRO A 283 -13.72 20.16 -19.93
N GLU A 284 -13.53 20.80 -21.09
CA GLU A 284 -14.23 20.44 -22.32
C GLU A 284 -14.02 18.96 -22.66
N GLY A 285 -15.10 18.28 -23.08
CA GLY A 285 -15.12 16.83 -23.33
C GLY A 285 -15.43 15.98 -22.09
N PHE A 286 -15.34 16.55 -20.89
CA PHE A 286 -15.71 15.91 -19.64
C PHE A 286 -16.91 16.59 -18.98
N HIS A 287 -17.68 15.84 -18.21
CA HIS A 287 -18.79 16.34 -17.39
C HIS A 287 -18.68 15.83 -15.95
N VAL A 288 -19.40 16.46 -15.03
CA VAL A 288 -19.53 15.95 -13.66
C VAL A 288 -20.36 14.68 -13.72
N ALA A 289 -19.82 13.59 -13.16
CA ALA A 289 -20.49 12.28 -13.14
C ALA A 289 -21.97 12.40 -12.73
N THR A 290 -22.88 11.76 -13.46
CA THR A 290 -24.26 11.65 -13.01
C THR A 290 -24.39 10.58 -11.93
N ASP A 291 -25.51 10.61 -11.20
CA ASP A 291 -25.80 9.58 -10.21
C ASP A 291 -25.95 8.19 -10.87
N GLU A 292 -26.53 8.12 -12.06
CA GLU A 292 -26.69 6.91 -12.86
C GLU A 292 -25.36 6.37 -13.37
N GLU A 293 -24.39 7.24 -13.68
CA GLU A 293 -23.04 6.81 -14.08
C GLU A 293 -22.31 6.10 -12.94
N PHE A 294 -22.51 6.56 -11.70
CA PHE A 294 -22.00 5.84 -10.52
C PHE A 294 -22.74 4.51 -10.30
N ASP A 295 -24.07 4.47 -10.46
CA ASP A 295 -24.84 3.23 -10.32
C ASP A 295 -24.53 2.19 -11.40
N ALA A 296 -23.99 2.62 -12.55
CA ALA A 296 -23.59 1.74 -13.64
C ALA A 296 -22.23 1.05 -13.42
N LEU A 297 -21.44 1.47 -12.42
CA LEU A 297 -20.16 0.83 -12.10
C LEU A 297 -20.38 -0.60 -11.59
N SER A 298 -19.60 -1.55 -12.12
CA SER A 298 -19.61 -2.92 -11.57
C SER A 298 -18.98 -2.96 -10.18
N ALA A 299 -19.17 -4.05 -9.43
CA ALA A 299 -18.53 -4.21 -8.13
C ALA A 299 -16.99 -4.13 -8.20
N VAL A 300 -16.40 -4.62 -9.30
CA VAL A 300 -14.94 -4.53 -9.55
C VAL A 300 -14.54 -3.09 -9.83
N ASP A 301 -15.31 -2.37 -10.65
CA ASP A 301 -15.05 -0.95 -10.93
C ASP A 301 -15.17 -0.10 -9.66
N VAL A 302 -16.15 -0.39 -8.78
CA VAL A 302 -16.30 0.31 -7.49
C VAL A 302 -15.08 0.06 -6.60
N ALA A 303 -14.59 -1.17 -6.52
CA ALA A 303 -13.40 -1.51 -5.73
C ALA A 303 -12.16 -0.78 -6.28
N ASP A 304 -11.95 -0.80 -7.60
CA ASP A 304 -10.82 -0.12 -8.24
C ASP A 304 -10.92 1.40 -8.10
N PHE A 305 -12.08 2.00 -8.38
CA PHE A 305 -12.32 3.43 -8.20
C PHE A 305 -12.03 3.86 -6.77
N SER A 306 -12.48 3.10 -5.77
CA SER A 306 -12.31 3.40 -4.35
C SER A 306 -10.83 3.48 -3.94
N VAL A 307 -9.95 2.69 -4.57
CA VAL A 307 -8.49 2.74 -4.33
C VAL A 307 -7.86 4.04 -4.84
N THR A 308 -8.48 4.70 -5.82
CA THR A 308 -7.98 5.96 -6.39
C THR A 308 -8.42 7.21 -5.62
N VAL A 309 -9.29 7.05 -4.62
CA VAL A 309 -9.93 8.17 -3.92
C VAL A 309 -8.92 8.99 -3.11
N GLN A 310 -9.00 10.31 -3.28
CA GLN A 310 -8.35 11.29 -2.43
C GLN A 310 -9.36 11.81 -1.40
N PHE A 311 -9.11 11.56 -0.11
CA PHE A 311 -9.99 11.93 0.99
C PHE A 311 -9.89 13.42 1.35
N GLY A 312 -10.47 14.26 0.49
CA GLY A 312 -10.41 15.72 0.61
C GLY A 312 -11.36 16.36 1.62
N GLY A 313 -12.18 15.58 2.31
CA GLY A 313 -13.21 16.09 3.21
C GLY A 313 -14.25 16.95 2.48
N TYR A 314 -14.82 17.90 3.22
CA TYR A 314 -15.75 18.89 2.67
C TYR A 314 -15.76 20.17 3.51
N PHE A 315 -16.35 21.25 3.00
CA PHE A 315 -16.78 22.40 3.82
C PHE A 315 -18.31 22.52 3.85
N ASN A 316 -18.87 22.82 5.02
CA ASN A 316 -20.32 23.01 5.17
C ASN A 316 -20.77 24.42 4.74
N GLN A 317 -22.07 24.70 4.79
CA GLN A 317 -22.65 26.02 4.45
C GLN A 317 -22.06 27.22 5.23
N ASN A 318 -21.39 26.99 6.36
CA ASN A 318 -20.73 28.03 7.16
C ASN A 318 -19.22 28.14 6.87
N GLY A 319 -18.72 27.40 5.85
CA GLY A 319 -17.30 27.34 5.49
C GLY A 319 -16.43 26.53 6.44
N ILE A 320 -17.01 25.73 7.33
CA ILE A 320 -16.24 24.89 8.26
C ILE A 320 -15.84 23.59 7.55
N CYS A 321 -14.55 23.32 7.51
CA CYS A 321 -13.97 22.12 6.90
C CYS A 321 -13.89 20.95 7.89
N THR A 322 -14.16 19.72 7.43
CA THR A 322 -14.06 18.50 8.25
C THR A 322 -13.78 17.27 7.37
N LEU A 323 -13.31 16.18 7.99
CA LEU A 323 -13.07 14.85 7.37
C LEU A 323 -11.93 14.76 6.35
N ALA A 324 -11.00 15.73 6.27
CA ALA A 324 -9.78 15.51 5.49
C ALA A 324 -9.02 14.27 6.00
N ASP A 325 -8.49 13.46 5.07
CA ASP A 325 -7.87 12.15 5.30
C ASP A 325 -8.80 11.04 5.87
N GLU A 326 -10.03 11.36 6.27
CA GLU A 326 -11.00 10.41 6.83
C GLU A 326 -12.12 10.05 5.84
N GLY A 327 -12.55 11.00 5.01
CA GLY A 327 -13.65 10.77 4.07
C GLY A 327 -13.70 11.80 2.96
N THR A 328 -14.56 11.53 1.97
CA THR A 328 -14.82 12.45 0.87
C THR A 328 -16.26 12.35 0.42
N TYR A 329 -16.73 13.45 -0.16
CA TYR A 329 -17.99 13.53 -0.86
C TYR A 329 -17.73 14.06 -2.27
N PHE A 330 -18.35 13.42 -3.25
CA PHE A 330 -18.34 13.81 -4.65
C PHE A 330 -19.72 14.34 -5.02
N TRP A 331 -19.76 15.56 -5.57
CA TRP A 331 -20.97 16.00 -6.25
C TRP A 331 -21.23 15.12 -7.46
N THR A 332 -22.49 14.73 -7.65
CA THR A 332 -22.97 14.33 -8.97
C THR A 332 -23.57 15.54 -9.69
N SER A 333 -23.79 15.42 -10.99
CA SER A 333 -24.56 16.42 -11.76
C SER A 333 -26.08 16.33 -11.53
N THR A 334 -26.55 15.30 -10.82
CA THR A 334 -27.98 15.04 -10.60
C THR A 334 -28.51 15.85 -9.41
N GLU A 335 -29.54 16.65 -9.67
CA GLU A 335 -30.26 17.42 -8.67
C GLU A 335 -31.33 16.58 -7.96
N GLU A 336 -31.49 16.74 -6.64
CA GLU A 336 -32.64 16.18 -5.89
C GLU A 336 -33.80 17.18 -5.89
N ASP A 337 -33.52 18.42 -5.50
CA ASP A 337 -34.48 19.53 -5.48
C ASP A 337 -33.77 20.89 -5.57
N ALA A 338 -34.55 21.97 -5.51
CA ALA A 338 -34.05 23.35 -5.64
C ALA A 338 -32.88 23.69 -4.69
N SER A 339 -32.83 23.07 -3.50
CA SER A 339 -31.85 23.28 -2.45
C SER A 339 -30.79 22.18 -2.30
N ARG A 340 -31.02 21.00 -2.89
CA ARG A 340 -30.20 19.80 -2.64
C ARG A 340 -29.77 19.08 -3.91
N GLY A 341 -28.58 18.48 -3.87
CA GLY A 341 -28.03 17.65 -4.95
C GLY A 341 -27.62 16.28 -4.44
N PHE A 342 -27.59 15.29 -5.33
CA PHE A 342 -27.07 13.96 -4.99
C PHE A 342 -25.55 13.97 -4.92
N VAL A 343 -25.03 13.12 -4.03
CA VAL A 343 -23.60 12.94 -3.80
C VAL A 343 -23.26 11.47 -3.67
N ARG A 344 -22.01 11.13 -3.99
CA ARG A 344 -21.39 9.86 -3.61
C ARG A 344 -20.35 10.09 -2.53
N ASN A 345 -20.29 9.22 -1.53
CA ASN A 345 -19.38 9.39 -0.42
C ASN A 345 -18.65 8.09 -0.08
N LEU A 346 -17.42 8.24 0.41
CA LEU A 346 -16.56 7.15 0.83
C LEU A 346 -15.74 7.61 2.04
N PHE A 347 -15.59 6.72 3.01
CA PHE A 347 -14.75 6.89 4.20
C PHE A 347 -13.56 5.93 4.14
N SER A 348 -12.49 6.26 4.85
CA SER A 348 -11.23 5.51 4.83
C SER A 348 -11.32 4.09 5.40
N ASP A 349 -12.36 3.80 6.19
CA ASP A 349 -12.69 2.50 6.75
C ASP A 349 -13.84 1.78 5.99
N ALA A 350 -14.42 2.44 4.98
CA ALA A 350 -15.50 1.93 4.17
C ALA A 350 -14.99 1.44 2.80
N ILE A 351 -15.75 0.53 2.19
CA ILE A 351 -15.42 -0.06 0.89
C ILE A 351 -16.48 0.22 -0.19
N ASN A 352 -17.59 0.88 0.18
CA ASN A 352 -18.71 1.14 -0.71
C ASN A 352 -18.86 2.64 -0.98
N LEU A 353 -19.21 2.98 -2.22
CA LEU A 353 -19.62 4.33 -2.61
C LEU A 353 -21.09 4.55 -2.26
N ASP A 354 -21.35 5.17 -1.13
CA ASP A 354 -22.71 5.40 -0.65
C ASP A 354 -23.35 6.62 -1.31
N LYS A 355 -24.64 6.53 -1.61
CA LYS A 355 -25.45 7.65 -2.09
C LYS A 355 -26.02 8.45 -0.93
N ALA A 356 -25.93 9.77 -1.03
CA ALA A 356 -26.62 10.68 -0.12
C ALA A 356 -27.13 11.90 -0.89
N SER A 357 -27.80 12.79 -0.17
CA SER A 357 -28.17 14.11 -0.67
C SER A 357 -27.65 15.18 0.30
N VAL A 358 -27.20 16.31 -0.22
CA VAL A 358 -26.58 17.40 0.55
C VAL A 358 -27.07 18.76 0.05
N ASP A 359 -27.10 19.76 0.94
CA ASP A 359 -27.39 21.15 0.60
C ASP A 359 -26.36 21.69 -0.41
N LYS A 360 -26.84 22.31 -1.49
CA LYS A 360 -26.03 22.78 -2.62
C LYS A 360 -24.93 23.79 -2.26
N ARG A 361 -24.99 24.38 -1.05
CA ARG A 361 -23.98 25.32 -0.53
C ARG A 361 -22.77 24.64 0.10
N PHE A 362 -22.77 23.32 0.24
CA PHE A 362 -21.61 22.57 0.69
C PHE A 362 -20.53 22.54 -0.40
N GLY A 363 -19.28 22.61 0.03
CA GLY A 363 -18.12 22.44 -0.82
C GLY A 363 -17.64 21.01 -0.83
N LEU A 364 -17.82 20.32 -1.95
CA LEU A 364 -17.46 18.91 -2.10
C LEU A 364 -16.49 18.72 -3.27
N SER A 365 -15.82 17.56 -3.31
CA SER A 365 -14.93 17.21 -4.41
C SER A 365 -15.72 16.92 -5.69
N VAL A 366 -15.05 16.97 -6.84
CA VAL A 366 -15.65 16.66 -8.15
C VAL A 366 -14.78 15.66 -8.89
N ARG A 367 -15.43 14.63 -9.42
CA ARG A 367 -14.88 13.63 -10.34
C ARG A 367 -15.53 13.83 -11.70
N CYS A 368 -14.72 14.01 -12.73
CA CYS A 368 -15.20 14.21 -14.09
C CYS A 368 -15.12 12.93 -14.90
N VAL A 369 -16.06 12.77 -15.81
CA VAL A 369 -16.24 11.59 -16.65
C VAL A 369 -16.37 12.02 -18.09
N GLN A 370 -15.88 11.20 -18.99
CA GLN A 370 -16.15 11.30 -20.42
C GLN A 370 -16.55 9.94 -20.96
N GLU A 371 -17.22 9.95 -22.12
CA GLU A 371 -17.59 8.74 -22.87
C GLU A 371 -16.38 7.91 -23.33
#